data_AF-A0A085FP93-F1
#
_entry.id   AF-A0A085FP93-F1
#
_cell.length_a   1.000
_cell.length_b   1.000
_cell.length_c   1.000
_cell.angle_alpha   90.00
_cell.angle_beta   90.00
_cell.angle_gamma   90.00
#
_symmetry.space_group_name_H-M   'P 1'
#
loop_
_entity.id
_entity.type
_entity.pdbx_description
1 polymer ?
#
loop_
_entity_poly.entity_id
_entity_poly.type
_entity_poly.pdbx_seq_one_letter_code
_entity_poly.pdbx_strand_id
1 'polypeptide(L)'
;MPYSCADFASNFINHLFDSGLIPAAVAGSDDLEFQATEAMAAITDLAARATASPAPVTSSANATGPAQRQARSAQFMTELLDDHETLTGIGEQHGMHTLADCMYLLSAIQKGTSISVEYPSESQVADIVKALPSGSLWMTYVHEVHEVTE
;
A
#
# COMPACT_ATOMS: atom_id res chain seq x y z
N MET A 1 10.49 -26.96 1.83
CA MET A 1 9.19 -27.63 2.00
C MET A 1 8.22 -26.95 1.05
N PRO A 2 7.52 -27.66 0.16
CA PRO A 2 6.60 -27.04 -0.77
C PRO A 2 5.42 -26.47 0.01
N TYR A 3 5.13 -25.20 -0.18
CA TYR A 3 3.95 -24.55 0.37
C TYR A 3 2.72 -25.21 -0.28
N SER A 4 1.87 -25.86 0.52
CA SER A 4 0.69 -26.56 0.01
C SER A 4 -0.51 -25.62 -0.07
N CYS A 5 -1.49 -25.94 -0.91
CA CYS A 5 -2.76 -25.23 -0.96
C CYS A 5 -3.49 -25.25 0.39
N ALA A 6 -3.28 -26.31 1.20
CA ALA A 6 -3.84 -26.41 2.55
C ALA A 6 -3.19 -25.41 3.53
N ASP A 7 -1.88 -25.18 3.41
CA ASP A 7 -1.18 -24.18 4.21
C ASP A 7 -1.65 -22.77 3.86
N PHE A 8 -1.83 -22.50 2.56
CA PHE A 8 -2.40 -21.24 2.09
C PHE A 8 -3.82 -21.01 2.65
N ALA A 9 -4.71 -22.01 2.52
CA ALA A 9 -6.07 -21.92 3.03
C ALA A 9 -6.10 -21.66 4.55
N SER A 10 -5.28 -22.37 5.32
CA SER A 10 -5.20 -22.20 6.77
C SER A 10 -4.72 -20.80 7.16
N ASN A 11 -3.66 -20.29 6.50
CA ASN A 11 -3.17 -18.94 6.75
C ASN A 11 -4.20 -17.87 6.39
N PHE A 12 -4.95 -18.08 5.31
CA PHE A 12 -6.00 -17.18 4.88
C PHE A 12 -7.16 -17.12 5.90
N ILE A 13 -7.66 -18.28 6.35
CA ILE A 13 -8.72 -18.37 7.36
C ILE A 13 -8.27 -17.74 8.69
N ASN A 14 -7.03 -18.01 9.13
CA ASN A 14 -6.47 -17.38 10.32
C ASN A 14 -6.39 -15.85 10.18
N HIS A 15 -6.03 -15.35 8.99
CA HIS A 15 -6.00 -13.91 8.74
C HIS A 15 -7.39 -13.25 8.79
N LEU A 16 -8.42 -13.93 8.26
CA LEU A 16 -9.81 -13.47 8.37
C LEU A 16 -10.32 -13.49 9.82
N PHE A 17 -9.89 -14.46 10.62
CA PHE A 17 -10.21 -14.50 12.04
C PHE A 17 -9.51 -13.37 12.82
N ASP A 18 -8.21 -13.17 12.61
CA ASP A 18 -7.42 -12.12 13.28
C ASP A 18 -7.93 -10.70 12.95
N SER A 19 -8.50 -10.53 11.75
CA SER A 19 -9.15 -9.28 11.33
C SER A 19 -10.58 -9.13 11.86
N GLY A 20 -11.10 -10.13 12.58
CA GLY A 20 -12.44 -10.14 13.16
C GLY A 20 -13.57 -10.28 12.13
N LEU A 21 -13.25 -10.71 10.90
CA LEU A 21 -14.20 -10.85 9.80
C LEU A 21 -15.01 -12.15 9.88
N ILE A 22 -14.42 -13.20 10.48
CA ILE A 22 -15.12 -14.46 10.75
C ILE A 22 -14.96 -14.86 12.23
N PRO A 23 -15.97 -15.53 12.83
CA PRO A 23 -15.90 -15.96 14.21
C PRO A 23 -15.00 -17.20 14.39
N ALA A 24 -14.46 -17.39 15.62
CA ALA A 24 -13.58 -18.51 15.96
C ALA A 24 -14.19 -19.89 15.66
N ALA A 25 -15.52 -19.98 15.73
CA ALA A 25 -16.27 -21.20 15.41
C ALA A 25 -16.12 -21.64 13.94
N VAL A 26 -15.93 -20.69 13.02
CA VAL A 26 -15.70 -20.97 11.59
C VAL A 26 -14.23 -21.34 11.37
N ALA A 27 -13.30 -20.60 11.98
CA ALA A 27 -11.87 -20.85 11.84
C ALA A 27 -11.42 -22.20 12.40
N GLY A 28 -12.08 -22.71 13.45
CA GLY A 28 -11.82 -24.02 14.03
C GLY A 28 -12.60 -25.18 13.40
N SER A 29 -13.37 -24.95 12.33
CA SER A 29 -14.12 -26.00 11.64
C SER A 29 -13.19 -26.91 10.82
N ASP A 30 -13.38 -28.22 10.89
CA ASP A 30 -12.70 -29.16 9.97
C ASP A 30 -13.37 -29.22 8.58
N ASP A 31 -14.52 -28.55 8.42
CA ASP A 31 -15.25 -28.45 7.15
C ASP A 31 -14.73 -27.27 6.31
N LEU A 32 -13.93 -27.60 5.30
CA LEU A 32 -13.33 -26.65 4.36
C LEU A 32 -14.37 -25.94 3.48
N GLU A 33 -15.48 -26.59 3.14
CA GLU A 33 -16.52 -26.00 2.29
C GLU A 33 -17.32 -24.96 3.08
N PHE A 34 -17.59 -25.25 4.34
CA PHE A 34 -18.19 -24.32 5.28
C PHE A 34 -17.28 -23.09 5.51
N GLN A 35 -15.98 -23.31 5.73
CA GLN A 35 -15.00 -22.23 5.88
C GLN A 35 -14.92 -21.33 4.64
N ALA A 36 -14.90 -21.93 3.44
CA ALA A 36 -14.82 -21.18 2.19
C ALA A 36 -16.08 -20.32 1.96
N THR A 37 -17.26 -20.87 2.24
CA THR A 37 -18.54 -20.16 2.12
C THR A 37 -18.59 -18.94 3.06
N GLU A 38 -18.25 -19.13 4.33
CA GLU A 38 -18.23 -18.06 5.33
C GLU A 38 -17.17 -17.00 5.02
N ALA A 39 -15.99 -17.40 4.54
CA ALA A 39 -14.95 -16.48 4.09
C ALA A 39 -15.43 -15.61 2.92
N MET A 40 -16.08 -16.20 1.91
CA MET A 40 -16.65 -15.45 0.79
C MET A 40 -17.75 -14.49 1.23
N ALA A 41 -18.62 -14.91 2.15
CA ALA A 41 -19.66 -14.06 2.71
C ALA A 41 -19.07 -12.85 3.46
N ALA A 42 -18.03 -13.07 4.28
CA ALA A 42 -17.35 -12.02 5.02
C ALA A 42 -16.66 -10.99 4.10
N ILE A 43 -16.03 -11.45 3.01
CA ILE A 43 -15.43 -10.57 2.01
C ILE A 43 -16.50 -9.75 1.28
N THR A 44 -17.63 -10.38 0.94
CA THR A 44 -18.75 -9.71 0.27
C THR A 44 -19.38 -8.65 1.16
N ASP A 45 -19.57 -8.92 2.45
CA ASP A 45 -20.05 -7.92 3.42
C ASP A 45 -19.06 -6.76 3.59
N LEU A 46 -17.76 -7.04 3.67
CA LEU A 46 -16.73 -6.01 3.74
C LEU A 46 -16.74 -5.12 2.49
N ALA A 47 -16.89 -5.69 1.30
CA ALA A 47 -17.00 -4.95 0.05
C ALA A 47 -18.28 -4.12 -0.02
N ALA A 48 -19.41 -4.65 0.47
CA ALA A 48 -20.66 -3.92 0.59
C ALA A 48 -20.53 -2.73 1.57
N ARG A 49 -19.84 -2.91 2.70
CA ARG A 49 -19.55 -1.82 3.65
C ARG A 49 -18.61 -0.76 3.08
N ALA A 50 -17.63 -1.16 2.28
CA ALA A 50 -16.73 -0.23 1.59
C ALA A 50 -17.47 0.62 0.53
N THR A 51 -18.53 0.09 -0.07
CA THR A 51 -19.31 0.77 -1.14
C THR A 51 -20.52 1.53 -0.61
N ALA A 52 -21.04 1.20 0.58
CA ALA A 52 -22.20 1.83 1.19
C ALA A 52 -21.92 3.16 1.93
N SER A 53 -20.68 3.66 1.94
CA SER A 53 -20.32 4.92 2.61
C SER A 53 -19.92 6.03 1.62
N PRO A 54 -20.84 6.93 1.23
CA PRO A 54 -20.49 8.21 0.62
C PRO A 54 -20.44 9.28 1.73
N ALA A 55 -19.32 9.37 2.45
CA ALA A 55 -19.00 10.50 3.33
C ALA A 55 -17.48 10.73 3.32
N PRO A 56 -17.03 11.98 3.44
CA PRO A 56 -15.69 12.40 3.07
C PRO A 56 -14.65 11.69 3.93
N VAL A 57 -13.59 11.25 3.28
CA VAL A 57 -12.44 10.54 3.83
C VAL A 57 -11.70 11.39 4.87
N THR A 58 -12.13 11.34 6.13
CA THR A 58 -11.22 11.51 7.26
C THR A 58 -10.76 10.12 7.70
N SER A 59 -9.90 9.50 6.90
CA SER A 59 -9.19 8.29 7.30
C SER A 59 -8.16 8.66 8.36
N SER A 60 -8.48 8.32 9.60
CA SER A 60 -7.64 8.43 10.78
C SER A 60 -6.25 7.85 10.53
N ALA A 61 -5.25 8.67 10.84
CA ALA A 61 -3.84 8.53 10.49
C ALA A 61 -3.06 7.45 11.27
N ASN A 62 -3.67 6.38 11.78
CA ASN A 62 -2.89 5.45 12.61
C ASN A 62 -3.44 4.01 12.68
N ALA A 63 -3.23 3.25 11.59
CA ALA A 63 -2.95 1.81 11.56
C ALA A 63 -3.00 1.31 10.10
N THR A 64 -2.01 1.66 9.30
CA THR A 64 -1.90 1.10 7.94
C THR A 64 -1.43 -0.35 8.08
N GLY A 65 -2.35 -1.32 8.13
CA GLY A 65 -2.01 -2.75 8.16
C GLY A 65 -1.13 -3.16 6.96
N PRO A 66 -0.40 -4.30 7.03
CA PRO A 66 0.50 -4.75 5.96
C PRO A 66 -0.19 -4.86 4.59
N ALA A 67 -1.46 -5.30 4.55
CA ALA A 67 -2.24 -5.37 3.32
C ALA A 67 -2.47 -3.98 2.67
N GLN A 68 -2.79 -2.96 3.48
CA GLN A 68 -2.99 -1.59 2.99
C GLN A 68 -1.69 -0.98 2.47
N ARG A 69 -0.55 -1.29 3.10
CA ARG A 69 0.78 -0.85 2.62
C ARG A 69 1.12 -1.48 1.27
N GLN A 70 0.83 -2.77 1.11
CA GLN A 70 1.08 -3.46 -0.14
C GLN A 70 0.21 -2.92 -1.28
N ALA A 71 -1.09 -2.70 -1.02
CA ALA A 71 -1.99 -2.06 -1.99
C ALA A 71 -1.50 -0.67 -2.40
N ARG A 72 -1.09 0.17 -1.44
CA ARG A 72 -0.52 1.51 -1.73
C ARG A 72 0.76 1.44 -2.54
N SER A 73 1.66 0.51 -2.22
CA SER A 73 2.92 0.34 -2.96
C SER A 73 2.69 -0.10 -4.41
N ALA A 74 1.74 -1.00 -4.63
CA ALA A 74 1.36 -1.43 -5.97
C ALA A 74 0.73 -0.28 -6.75
N GLN A 75 -0.17 0.48 -6.12
CA GLN A 75 -0.80 1.65 -6.73
C GLN A 75 0.24 2.71 -7.13
N PHE A 76 1.17 3.07 -6.24
CA PHE A 76 2.24 4.02 -6.54
C PHE A 76 3.09 3.56 -7.75
N MET A 77 3.44 2.27 -7.79
CA MET A 77 4.21 1.70 -8.89
C MET A 77 3.42 1.72 -10.22
N THR A 78 2.12 1.41 -10.18
CA THR A 78 1.26 1.53 -11.37
C THR A 78 1.17 2.96 -11.87
N GLU A 79 0.89 3.94 -10.99
CA GLU A 79 0.79 5.36 -11.37
C GLU A 79 2.11 5.87 -11.95
N LEU A 80 3.26 5.47 -11.37
CA LEU A 80 4.57 5.90 -11.82
C LEU A 80 4.94 5.37 -13.22
N LEU A 81 4.56 4.13 -13.55
CA LEU A 81 4.78 3.58 -14.90
C LEU A 81 3.78 4.07 -15.93
N ASP A 82 2.57 4.42 -15.52
CA ASP A 82 1.58 5.01 -16.42
C ASP A 82 2.05 6.39 -16.91
N ASP A 83 2.66 7.18 -16.02
CA ASP A 83 3.17 8.51 -16.34
C ASP A 83 4.51 8.49 -17.11
N HIS A 84 5.46 7.62 -16.73
CA HIS A 84 6.81 7.62 -17.29
C HIS A 84 7.17 6.42 -18.18
N GLU A 85 6.24 5.49 -18.46
CA GLU A 85 6.37 4.24 -19.24
C GLU A 85 7.40 3.22 -18.68
N THR A 86 8.59 3.68 -18.28
CA THR A 86 9.69 2.89 -17.72
C THR A 86 10.41 3.63 -16.60
N LEU A 87 10.95 2.87 -15.64
CA LEU A 87 11.77 3.43 -14.57
C LEU A 87 13.07 4.07 -15.07
N THR A 88 13.65 3.53 -16.13
CA THR A 88 14.86 4.10 -16.75
C THR A 88 14.58 5.46 -17.37
N GLY A 89 13.38 5.66 -17.95
CA GLY A 89 12.95 6.94 -18.51
C GLY A 89 12.95 8.07 -17.45
N ILE A 90 12.60 7.76 -16.21
CA ILE A 90 12.66 8.71 -15.08
C ILE A 90 14.12 9.12 -14.82
N GLY A 91 15.03 8.15 -14.77
CA GLY A 91 16.46 8.40 -14.55
C GLY A 91 17.10 9.24 -15.66
N GLU A 92 16.67 9.05 -16.90
CA GLU A 92 17.16 9.80 -18.06
C GLU A 92 16.58 11.22 -18.14
N GLN A 93 15.31 11.42 -17.79
CA GLN A 93 14.62 12.71 -17.90
C GLN A 93 14.86 13.60 -16.68
N HIS A 94 14.81 13.03 -15.47
CA HIS A 94 14.84 13.75 -14.20
C HIS A 94 16.09 13.45 -13.36
N GLY A 95 16.99 12.60 -13.87
CA GLY A 95 18.23 12.23 -13.20
C GLY A 95 18.12 10.98 -12.33
N MET A 96 19.26 10.32 -12.13
CA MET A 96 19.32 9.06 -11.37
C MET A 96 19.02 9.23 -9.88
N HIS A 97 19.25 10.41 -9.31
CA HIS A 97 18.88 10.72 -7.92
C HIS A 97 17.36 10.71 -7.75
N THR A 98 16.63 11.31 -8.68
CA THR A 98 15.16 11.29 -8.69
C THR A 98 14.60 9.87 -8.79
N LEU A 99 15.19 9.02 -9.64
CA LEU A 99 14.81 7.61 -9.70
C LEU A 99 15.07 6.88 -8.38
N ALA A 100 16.23 7.10 -7.76
CA ALA A 100 16.56 6.51 -6.48
C ALA A 100 15.55 6.93 -5.40
N ASP A 101 15.18 8.20 -5.35
CA ASP A 101 14.18 8.72 -4.41
C ASP A 101 12.78 8.14 -4.65
N CYS A 102 12.37 7.91 -5.90
CA CYS A 102 11.14 7.16 -6.20
C CYS A 102 11.19 5.74 -5.62
N MET A 103 12.33 5.05 -5.71
CA MET A 103 12.50 3.71 -5.13
C MET A 103 12.55 3.72 -3.60
N TYR A 104 13.15 4.75 -3.00
CA TYR A 104 13.10 4.96 -1.56
C TYR A 104 11.68 5.25 -1.09
N LEU A 105 10.90 6.04 -1.84
CA LEU A 105 9.50 6.33 -1.54
C LEU A 105 8.64 5.06 -1.58
N LEU A 106 8.83 4.20 -2.60
CA LEU A 106 8.17 2.89 -2.66
C LEU A 106 8.49 2.04 -1.42
N SER A 107 9.75 1.99 -1.02
CA SER A 107 10.20 1.27 0.17
C SER A 107 9.61 1.85 1.46
N ALA A 108 9.47 3.18 1.52
CA ALA A 108 8.89 3.89 2.65
C ALA A 108 7.40 3.57 2.79
N ILE A 109 6.64 3.56 1.68
CA ILE A 109 5.23 3.15 1.65
C ILE A 109 5.05 1.70 2.15
N GLN A 110 5.91 0.78 1.72
CA GLN A 110 5.87 -0.63 2.15
C GLN A 110 6.13 -0.79 3.65
N LYS A 111 7.07 0.00 4.19
CA LYS A 111 7.44 -0.02 5.61
C LYS A 111 6.52 0.85 6.47
N GLY A 112 5.69 1.70 5.87
CA GLY A 112 4.90 2.70 6.58
C GLY A 112 5.76 3.82 7.19
N THR A 113 6.93 4.07 6.61
CA THR A 113 7.86 5.13 6.99
C THR A 113 7.84 6.23 5.92
N SER A 114 8.60 7.29 6.11
CA SER A 114 8.74 8.39 5.16
C SER A 114 10.19 8.57 4.70
N ILE A 115 10.38 9.21 3.56
CA ILE A 115 11.70 9.61 3.05
C ILE A 115 11.99 11.06 3.43
N SER A 116 13.27 11.36 3.62
CA SER A 116 13.77 12.72 3.81
C SER A 116 14.50 13.15 2.55
N VAL A 117 14.00 14.18 1.88
CA VAL A 117 14.63 14.76 0.70
C VAL A 117 15.46 15.94 1.19
N GLU A 118 16.78 15.75 1.21
CA GLU A 118 17.76 16.67 1.79
C GLU A 118 18.12 17.81 0.82
N TYR A 119 18.00 17.56 -0.50
CA TYR A 119 18.29 18.54 -1.54
C TYR A 119 17.16 18.59 -2.59
N PRO A 120 16.12 19.42 -2.38
CA PRO A 120 15.04 19.59 -3.37
C PRO A 120 15.54 20.17 -4.71
N SER A 121 16.76 20.70 -4.77
CA SER A 121 17.43 21.12 -6.01
C SER A 121 18.03 19.97 -6.82
N GLU A 122 18.32 18.82 -6.19
CA GLU A 122 18.95 17.66 -6.86
C GLU A 122 17.94 16.56 -7.17
N SER A 123 16.79 16.55 -6.49
CA SER A 123 15.73 15.56 -6.67
C SER A 123 14.41 16.23 -7.04
N GLN A 124 13.87 15.83 -8.19
CA GLN A 124 12.55 16.27 -8.64
C GLN A 124 11.44 15.31 -8.17
N VAL A 125 11.73 14.44 -7.19
CA VAL A 125 10.77 13.44 -6.71
C VAL A 125 9.48 14.08 -6.21
N ALA A 126 9.55 15.21 -5.52
CA ALA A 126 8.36 15.89 -5.02
C ALA A 126 7.47 16.40 -6.16
N ASP A 127 8.05 16.86 -7.26
CA ASP A 127 7.31 17.37 -8.41
C ASP A 127 6.68 16.23 -9.23
N ILE A 128 7.43 15.14 -9.46
CA ILE A 128 6.90 13.92 -10.09
C ILE A 128 5.74 13.38 -9.27
N VAL A 129 5.95 13.22 -7.97
CA VAL A 129 4.96 12.65 -7.07
C VAL A 129 3.70 13.52 -7.01
N LYS A 130 3.82 14.85 -7.01
CA LYS A 130 2.67 15.77 -7.07
C LYS A 130 1.89 15.68 -8.38
N ALA A 131 2.54 15.35 -9.49
CA ALA A 131 1.91 15.20 -10.80
C ALA A 131 1.05 13.92 -10.90
N LEU A 132 1.33 12.91 -10.07
CA LEU A 132 0.59 11.65 -10.06
C LEU A 132 -0.86 11.83 -9.57
N PRO A 133 -1.79 10.95 -10.02
CA PRO A 133 -3.21 11.01 -9.63
C PRO A 133 -3.42 11.01 -8.11
N SER A 134 -2.59 10.24 -7.37
CA SER A 134 -2.62 10.17 -5.91
C SER A 134 -1.51 10.98 -5.24
N GLY A 135 -1.00 12.03 -5.90
CA GLY A 135 0.15 12.80 -5.42
C GLY A 135 0.00 13.39 -4.01
N SER A 136 -1.21 13.82 -3.65
CA SER A 136 -1.51 14.31 -2.29
C SER A 136 -1.33 13.25 -1.21
N LEU A 137 -1.61 11.97 -1.53
CA LEU A 137 -1.36 10.84 -0.63
C LEU A 137 0.13 10.55 -0.51
N TRP A 138 0.85 10.53 -1.64
CA TRP A 138 2.27 10.21 -1.68
C TRP A 138 3.13 11.27 -0.98
N MET A 139 2.76 12.55 -1.08
CA MET A 139 3.40 13.65 -0.36
C MET A 139 3.37 13.49 1.17
N THR A 140 2.47 12.65 1.71
CA THR A 140 2.47 12.35 3.17
C THR A 140 3.72 11.57 3.60
N TYR A 141 4.35 10.86 2.67
CA TYR A 141 5.57 10.08 2.91
C TYR A 141 6.84 10.82 2.53
N VAL A 142 6.74 12.06 2.05
CA VAL A 142 7.88 12.89 1.64
C VAL A 142 8.05 14.01 2.67
N HIS A 143 9.20 14.03 3.34
CA HIS A 143 9.61 15.16 4.16
C HIS A 143 10.75 15.90 3.49
N GLU A 144 10.54 17.15 3.14
CA GLU A 144 11.59 18.04 2.67
C GLU A 144 12.35 18.55 3.90
N VAL A 145 13.62 18.15 4.04
CA VAL A 145 14.49 18.64 5.12
C VAL A 145 15.20 19.87 4.58
N HIS A 146 14.67 21.05 4.88
CA HIS A 146 15.42 22.29 4.68
C HIS A 146 16.48 22.39 5.78
N GLU A 147 17.74 22.06 5.49
CA GLU A 147 18.82 22.49 6.37
C GLU A 147 18.87 24.02 6.36
N VAL A 148 18.45 24.62 7.48
CA VAL A 148 18.71 26.02 7.79
C VAL A 148 20.20 26.12 8.09
N THR A 149 20.99 26.55 7.11
CA THR A 149 22.39 26.93 7.32
C THR A 149 22.40 28.26 8.09
N GLU A 150 22.81 28.21 9.36
CA GLU A 150 23.20 29.37 10.17
C GLU A 150 24.45 30.08 9.61
#